data_AF-A0A8T5S1Q0-F1
#
_entry.id   AF-A0A8T5S1Q0-F1
#
_cell.length_a   1.000
_cell.length_b   1.000
_cell.length_c   1.000
_cell.angle_alpha   90.00
_cell.angle_beta   90.00
_cell.angle_gamma   90.00
#
_symmetry.space_group_name_H-M   'P 1'
#
loop_
_entity.id
_entity.type
_entity.pdbx_description
1 polymer ?
#
loop_
_entity_poly.entity_id
_entity_poly.type
_entity_poly.pdbx_seq_one_letter_code
_entity_poly.pdbx_strand_id
1 'polypeptide(L)'
;MSNEKSNGKLKIDIYVPLDACACEWDKFMNRVFVELTPYIKHIDFDTKNLNSEEAKNLNISSKCVVVDGEKKFSSSFILKKELPKILRAKGLI
;
A
#
# COMPACT_ATOMS: atom_id res chain seq x y z
N MET A 1 -21.16 -15.14 -1.87
CA MET A 1 -21.07 -13.79 -1.26
C MET A 1 -19.89 -13.08 -1.90
N SER A 2 -20.14 -11.87 -2.40
CA SER A 2 -19.20 -10.85 -2.92
C SER A 2 -18.13 -11.32 -3.91
N ASN A 3 -18.50 -11.39 -5.19
CA ASN A 3 -17.58 -11.28 -6.31
C ASN A 3 -16.97 -9.87 -6.27
N GLU A 4 -15.84 -9.68 -5.58
CA GLU A 4 -15.03 -8.48 -5.78
C GLU A 4 -14.49 -8.52 -7.21
N LYS A 5 -15.23 -7.89 -8.14
CA LYS A 5 -14.70 -7.54 -9.45
C LYS A 5 -13.42 -6.76 -9.19
N SER A 6 -12.28 -7.40 -9.41
CA SER A 6 -10.99 -6.73 -9.48
C SER A 6 -11.19 -5.65 -10.53
N ASN A 7 -11.23 -4.39 -10.13
CA ASN A 7 -11.61 -3.25 -10.98
C ASN A 7 -10.52 -2.93 -12.03
N GLY A 8 -9.75 -3.94 -12.46
CA GLY A 8 -8.53 -3.77 -13.24
C GLY A 8 -7.48 -2.93 -12.53
N LYS A 9 -7.51 -2.82 -11.21
CA LYS A 9 -6.58 -2.00 -10.43
C LYS A 9 -5.81 -2.84 -9.42
N LEU A 10 -4.57 -2.43 -9.17
CA LEU A 10 -3.71 -3.02 -8.15
C LEU A 10 -4.14 -2.50 -6.78
N LYS A 11 -4.45 -3.42 -5.84
CA LYS A 11 -4.79 -3.05 -4.46
C LYS A 11 -3.53 -2.69 -3.67
N ILE A 12 -3.55 -1.56 -2.98
CA ILE A 12 -2.45 -1.02 -2.18
C ILE A 12 -2.96 -0.60 -0.80
N ASP A 13 -2.59 -1.32 0.23
CA ASP A 13 -2.93 -0.98 1.61
C ASP A 13 -1.73 -0.31 2.29
N ILE A 14 -1.91 0.87 2.86
CA ILE A 14 -0.85 1.62 3.54
C ILE A 14 -1.10 1.56 5.04
N TYR A 15 -0.26 0.84 5.77
CA TYR A 15 -0.38 0.70 7.22
C TYR A 15 0.43 1.77 7.94
N VAL A 16 -0.26 2.58 8.74
CA VAL A 16 0.33 3.62 9.61
C VAL A 16 -0.36 3.59 10.98
N PRO A 17 0.29 4.09 12.04
CA PRO A 17 -0.36 4.16 13.35
C PRO A 17 -1.40 5.29 13.34
N LEU A 18 -2.62 5.00 12.90
CA LEU A 18 -3.72 5.98 12.80
C LEU A 18 -4.17 6.49 14.17
N ASP A 19 -3.87 5.76 15.24
CA ASP A 19 -4.12 6.20 16.63
C ASP A 19 -3.07 7.19 17.13
N ALA A 20 -1.97 7.39 16.40
CA ALA A 20 -0.92 8.34 16.74
C ALA A 20 -1.07 9.65 15.95
N CYS A 21 -0.36 10.70 16.40
CA CYS A 21 -0.28 11.98 15.69
C CYS A 21 0.11 11.76 14.22
N ALA A 22 -0.55 12.48 13.30
CA ALA A 22 -0.20 12.45 11.88
C ALA A 22 1.28 12.78 11.62
N CYS A 23 1.87 13.63 12.45
CA CYS A 23 3.28 13.99 12.43
C CYS A 23 4.25 12.81 12.56
N GLU A 24 3.80 11.67 13.11
CA GLU A 24 4.60 10.46 13.21
C GLU A 24 4.72 9.73 11.87
N TRP A 25 3.77 9.92 10.96
CA TRP A 25 3.66 9.14 9.72
C TRP A 25 3.49 9.98 8.44
N ASP A 26 3.35 11.30 8.54
CA ASP A 26 3.22 12.22 7.40
C ASP A 26 4.39 12.10 6.41
N LYS A 27 5.64 12.07 6.92
CA LYS A 27 6.86 11.93 6.11
C LYS A 27 6.90 10.61 5.37
N PHE A 28 6.36 9.55 5.97
CA PHE A 28 6.25 8.25 5.32
C PHE A 28 5.20 8.30 4.21
N MET A 29 4.00 8.81 4.51
CA MET A 29 2.91 8.95 3.53
C MET A 29 3.34 9.81 2.34
N ASN A 30 3.98 10.95 2.57
CA ASN A 30 4.49 11.81 1.51
C ASN A 30 5.42 11.08 0.55
N ARG A 31 6.34 10.25 1.08
CA ARG A 31 7.24 9.43 0.26
C ARG A 31 6.48 8.35 -0.51
N VAL A 32 5.52 7.69 0.12
CA VAL A 32 4.68 6.67 -0.55
C VAL A 32 3.89 7.32 -1.69
N PHE A 33 3.22 8.44 -1.44
CA PHE A 33 2.42 9.13 -2.45
C PHE A 33 3.23 9.62 -3.64
N VAL A 34 4.48 10.06 -3.46
CA VAL A 34 5.37 10.38 -4.59
C VAL A 34 5.53 9.18 -5.53
N GLU A 35 5.63 7.97 -4.99
CA GLU A 35 5.79 6.75 -5.80
C GLU A 35 4.45 6.24 -6.35
N LEU A 36 3.33 6.48 -5.66
CA LEU A 36 1.99 6.05 -6.09
C LEU A 36 1.36 6.98 -7.15
N THR A 37 1.63 8.29 -7.08
CA THR A 37 1.00 9.32 -7.93
C THR A 37 1.10 9.02 -9.43
N PRO A 38 2.25 8.57 -9.98
CA PRO A 38 2.35 8.22 -11.40
C PRO A 38 1.38 7.11 -11.84
N TYR A 39 0.92 6.28 -10.90
CA TYR A 39 0.12 5.09 -11.16
C TYR A 39 -1.31 5.20 -10.61
N ILE A 40 -1.74 6.40 -10.17
CA ILE A 40 -3.02 6.60 -9.47
C ILE A 40 -4.26 6.08 -10.23
N LYS A 41 -4.18 6.02 -11.57
CA LYS A 41 -5.25 5.48 -12.43
C LYS A 41 -5.32 3.95 -12.41
N HIS A 42 -4.22 3.28 -12.07
CA HIS A 42 -4.03 1.84 -12.14
C HIS A 42 -4.01 1.17 -10.75
N ILE A 43 -4.09 1.96 -9.69
CA ILE A 43 -4.06 1.49 -8.31
C ILE A 43 -5.36 1.90 -7.61
N ASP A 44 -5.73 1.09 -6.63
CA ASP A 44 -6.74 1.40 -5.63
C ASP A 44 -6.05 1.32 -4.28
N PHE A 45 -6.06 2.40 -3.50
CA PHE A 45 -5.31 2.47 -2.26
C PHE A 45 -6.18 2.81 -1.07
N ASP A 46 -5.86 2.20 0.06
CA ASP A 46 -6.50 2.45 1.34
C ASP A 46 -5.45 2.70 2.43
N THR A 47 -5.79 3.50 3.44
CA THR A 47 -4.93 3.74 4.60
C THR A 47 -5.49 3.00 5.81
N LYS A 48 -4.73 2.04 6.31
CA LYS A 48 -5.15 1.13 7.37
C LYS A 48 -4.39 1.38 8.67
N ASN A 49 -5.03 1.05 9.79
CA ASN A 49 -4.40 1.19 11.10
C ASN A 49 -3.41 0.04 11.34
N LEU A 50 -2.17 0.39 11.68
CA LEU A 50 -1.12 -0.54 12.11
C LEU A 50 -1.52 -1.37 13.34
N ASN A 51 -2.42 -0.85 14.19
CA ASN A 51 -2.87 -1.54 15.40
C ASN A 51 -4.09 -2.45 15.19
N SER A 52 -4.62 -2.52 13.96
CA SER A 52 -5.79 -3.35 13.61
C SER A 52 -5.50 -4.86 13.75
N GLU A 53 -6.56 -5.66 13.92
CA GLU A 53 -6.45 -7.12 13.88
C GLU A 53 -5.93 -7.61 12.52
N GLU A 54 -6.30 -6.94 11.43
CA GLU A 54 -5.80 -7.23 10.10
C GLU A 54 -4.27 -7.10 10.01
N ALA A 55 -3.71 -6.00 10.54
CA ALA A 55 -2.25 -5.81 10.60
C ALA A 55 -1.56 -6.92 11.40
N LYS A 56 -2.16 -7.36 12.52
CA LYS A 56 -1.64 -8.47 13.34
C LYS A 56 -1.66 -9.80 12.57
N ASN A 57 -2.75 -10.11 11.88
CA ASN A 57 -2.89 -11.32 11.06
C ASN A 57 -1.88 -11.35 9.90
N LEU A 58 -1.54 -10.17 9.38
CA LEU A 58 -0.48 -10.00 8.37
C LEU A 58 0.92 -9.86 8.99
N ASN A 59 1.09 -10.00 10.30
CA ASN A 59 2.38 -9.84 10.99
C ASN A 59 3.08 -8.50 10.64
N ILE A 60 2.31 -7.41 10.62
CA ILE A 60 2.78 -6.05 10.35
C ILE A 60 2.99 -5.34 11.69
N SER A 61 4.22 -4.93 11.97
CA SER A 61 4.61 -4.26 13.21
C SER A 61 5.20 -2.86 13.00
N SER A 62 5.32 -2.41 11.75
CA SER A 62 5.86 -1.10 11.38
C SER A 62 5.15 -0.52 10.16
N LYS A 63 5.32 0.78 9.93
CA LYS A 63 4.74 1.50 8.77
C LYS A 63 5.16 0.81 7.47
N CYS A 64 4.21 0.40 6.66
CA CYS A 64 4.50 -0.31 5.42
C CYS A 64 3.39 -0.15 4.39
N VAL A 65 3.71 -0.54 3.16
CA VAL A 65 2.76 -0.67 2.05
C VAL A 65 2.60 -2.14 1.72
N VAL A 66 1.37 -2.62 1.63
CA VAL A 66 1.02 -3.99 1.25
C VAL A 66 0.35 -3.96 -0.10
N VAL A 67 0.86 -4.73 -1.05
CA VAL A 67 0.34 -4.84 -2.41
C VAL A 67 -0.35 -6.18 -2.58
N ASP A 68 -1.60 -6.16 -3.06
CA ASP A 68 -2.48 -7.33 -3.20
C ASP A 68 -2.62 -8.18 -1.92
N GLY A 69 -2.51 -7.58 -0.74
CA GLY A 69 -2.62 -8.28 0.54
C GLY A 69 -1.43 -9.17 0.92
N GLU A 70 -0.41 -9.29 0.07
CA GLU A 70 0.73 -10.21 0.31
C GLU A 70 2.09 -9.49 0.34
N LYS A 71 2.39 -8.66 -0.66
CA LYS A 71 3.75 -8.11 -0.85
C LYS A 71 3.95 -6.86 0.00
N LYS A 72 4.88 -6.92 0.94
CA LYS A 72 5.11 -5.86 1.93
C LYS A 72 6.35 -5.03 1.58
N PHE A 73 6.21 -3.72 1.66
CA PHE A 73 7.28 -2.75 1.40
C PHE A 73 7.37 -1.78 2.57
N SER A 74 8.45 -1.88 3.36
CA SER A 74 8.77 -0.93 4.44
C SER A 74 9.57 0.28 3.95
N SER A 75 10.01 0.29 2.69
CA SER A 75 10.84 1.35 2.10
C SER A 75 10.24 1.85 0.79
N SER A 76 10.10 3.18 0.66
CA SER A 76 9.65 3.83 -0.58
C SER A 76 10.61 3.58 -1.74
N PHE A 77 11.90 3.37 -1.49
CA PHE A 77 12.88 3.06 -2.53
C PHE A 77 12.62 1.70 -3.18
N ILE A 78 12.27 0.69 -2.37
CA ILE A 78 11.93 -0.65 -2.89
C ILE A 78 10.59 -0.57 -3.62
N LEU A 79 9.61 0.15 -3.04
CA LEU A 79 8.31 0.37 -3.69
C LEU A 79 8.47 0.99 -5.07
N LYS A 80 9.27 2.06 -5.22
CA LYS A 80 9.59 2.70 -6.51
C LYS A 80 10.09 1.73 -7.57
N LYS A 81 10.95 0.77 -7.17
CA LYS A 81 11.57 -0.20 -8.08
C LYS A 81 10.61 -1.33 -8.47
N GLU A 82 9.79 -1.78 -7.52
CA GLU A 82 8.97 -2.98 -7.67
C GLU A 82 7.55 -2.68 -8.19
N LEU A 83 6.96 -1.54 -7.80
CA LEU A 83 5.61 -1.16 -8.22
C LEU A 83 5.42 -1.15 -9.75
N PRO A 84 6.33 -0.58 -10.57
CA PRO A 84 6.17 -0.62 -12.03
C PRO A 84 6.26 -2.03 -12.60
N LYS A 85 7.06 -2.91 -11.99
CA LYS A 85 7.19 -4.31 -12.41
C LYS A 85 5.92 -5.09 -12.10
N ILE A 86 5.33 -4.87 -10.92
CA ILE A 86 4.07 -5.50 -10.52
C ILE A 86 2.94 -5.07 -11.46
N LEU A 87 2.86 -3.77 -11.76
CA LEU A 87 1.85 -3.22 -12.69
C LEU A 87 2.00 -3.82 -14.09
N ARG A 88 3.22 -3.89 -14.63
CA ARG A 88 3.49 -4.52 -15.95
C ARG A 88 3.16 -6.00 -15.97
N ALA A 89 3.55 -6.75 -14.93
CA ALA A 89 3.27 -8.18 -14.82
C ALA A 89 1.76 -8.47 -14.77
N LYS A 90 0.95 -7.51 -14.30
CA LYS A 90 -0.51 -7.58 -14.27
C LYS A 90 -1.18 -6.97 -15.51
N GLY A 91 -0.41 -6.48 -16.49
CA GLY A 91 -0.95 -5.85 -17.71
C GLY A 91 -1.70 -4.54 -17.44
N LEU A 92 -1.37 -3.84 -16.35
CA LEU A 92 -2.03 -2.60 -15.95
C LEU A 92 -1.39 -1.36 -16.59
N ILE A 93 -0.12 -1.48 -16.99
CA ILE A 93 0.68 -0.47 -17.73
C ILE A 93 1.56 -1.15 -18.77
#